data_AF-A0A660NNZ7-F1
#
_entry.id   AF-A0A660NNZ7-F1
#
_cell.length_a   1.000
_cell.length_b   1.000
_cell.length_c   1.000
_cell.angle_alpha   90.00
_cell.angle_beta   90.00
_cell.angle_gamma   90.00
#
_symmetry.space_group_name_H-M   'P 1'
#
loop_
_entity.id
_entity.type
_entity.pdbx_description
1 polymer ?
#
loop_
_entity_poly.entity_id
_entity_poly.type
_entity_poly.pdbx_seq_one_letter_code
_entity_poly.pdbx_strand_id
1 'polypeptide(L)' 'MFNGANEALEGPATDGGVVLRFPDMAFARAWYGSAEYCQSKPLRLAATEGRAVLFEGVGA' A
#
# COMPACT_ATOMS: atom_id res chain seq x y z
N MET A 1 15.40 -7.81 8.55
CA MET A 1 14.02 -8.04 9.04
C MET A 1 13.08 -7.38 8.05
N PHE A 2 12.11 -8.10 7.51
CA PHE A 2 11.08 -7.48 6.67
C PHE A 2 10.26 -6.49 7.54
N ASN A 3 9.71 -5.44 6.94
CA ASN A 3 8.77 -4.48 7.54
C ASN A 3 9.30 -3.35 8.47
N GLY A 4 10.61 -3.10 8.51
CA GLY A 4 11.18 -1.89 9.15
C GLY A 4 10.73 -1.63 10.60
N ALA A 5 11.04 -0.45 11.13
CA ALA A 5 10.44 0.00 12.39
C ALA A 5 9.04 0.56 12.12
N ASN A 6 8.04 0.12 12.87
CA ASN A 6 6.70 0.68 12.88
C ASN A 6 6.19 0.79 14.33
N GLU A 7 5.35 1.78 14.58
CA GLU A 7 4.78 2.07 15.90
C GLU A 7 3.32 2.47 15.72
N ALA A 8 2.43 1.81 16.46
CA ALA A 8 1.04 2.23 16.56
C ALA A 8 0.91 3.25 17.69
N LEU A 9 0.70 4.51 17.33
CA LEU A 9 0.39 5.58 18.29
C LEU A 9 -1.07 5.52 18.75
N GLU A 10 -1.97 5.13 17.85
CA GLU A 10 -3.40 4.93 18.12
C GLU A 10 -3.93 3.72 17.33
N GLY A 11 -4.85 2.96 17.92
CA GLY A 11 -5.44 1.76 17.31
C GLY A 11 -4.57 0.50 17.39
N PRO A 12 -5.01 -0.62 16.78
CA PRO A 12 -4.26 -1.87 16.79
C PRO A 12 -2.90 -1.77 16.08
N ALA A 13 -1.91 -2.52 16.58
CA ALA A 13 -0.61 -2.65 15.95
C ALA A 13 -0.70 -3.30 14.56
N THR A 14 0.28 -3.01 13.70
CA THR A 14 0.43 -3.63 12.38
C THR A 14 1.69 -4.50 12.34
N ASP A 15 1.62 -5.64 11.65
CA ASP A 15 2.80 -6.49 11.42
C ASP A 15 3.77 -5.86 10.40
N GLY A 16 3.33 -4.82 9.69
CA GLY A 16 4.15 -4.10 8.72
C GLY A 16 3.38 -3.24 7.73
N GLY A 17 4.09 -2.30 7.12
CA GLY A 17 3.54 -1.45 6.07
C GLY A 17 4.58 -1.09 5.02
N VAL A 18 4.08 -0.67 3.85
CA VAL A 18 4.91 -0.13 2.76
C VAL A 18 4.34 1.22 2.35
N VAL A 19 5.24 2.18 2.08
CA VAL A 19 4.87 3.50 1.55
C VAL A 19 5.46 3.62 0.16
N LEU A 20 4.60 3.86 -0.84
CA LEU A 20 4.99 4.04 -2.23
C LEU A 20 4.69 5.49 -2.64
N ARG A 21 5.67 6.16 -3.22
CA ARG A 21 5.49 7.51 -3.81
C ARG A 21 5.28 7.36 -5.31
N PHE A 22 4.27 8.03 -5.82
CA PHE A 22 4.00 8.16 -7.24
C PHE A 22 4.10 9.64 -7.67
N PRO A 23 4.24 9.92 -8.98
CA PRO A 23 4.21 11.29 -9.49
C PRO A 23 2.88 12.01 -9.20
N ASP A 24 1.75 11.31 -9.38
CA ASP A 24 0.40 11.81 -9.15
C ASP A 24 -0.59 10.65 -8.88
N MET A 25 -1.84 11.00 -8.56
CA MET A 25 -2.90 10.01 -8.31
C MET A 25 -3.31 9.20 -9.54
N ALA A 26 -3.18 9.74 -10.76
CA ALA A 26 -3.50 9.00 -11.97
C ALA A 26 -2.50 7.85 -12.18
N PHE A 27 -1.21 8.12 -11.97
CA PHE A 27 -0.15 7.14 -12.04
C PHE A 27 -0.32 6.06 -10.94
N ALA A 28 -0.68 6.45 -9.72
CA ALA A 28 -0.92 5.50 -8.63
C ALA A 28 -2.09 4.55 -8.95
N ARG A 29 -3.18 5.05 -9.54
CA ARG A 29 -4.33 4.24 -9.98
C ARG A 29 -3.96 3.31 -11.14
N ALA A 30 -3.22 3.82 -12.13
CA ALA A 30 -2.75 3.04 -13.26
C ALA A 30 -1.85 1.88 -12.81
N TRP A 31 -0.94 2.13 -11.86
CA TRP A 31 -0.11 1.08 -11.26
C TRP A 31 -0.94 0.04 -10.51
N TYR A 32 -1.86 0.46 -9.61
CA TYR A 32 -2.67 -0.50 -8.84
C TYR A 32 -3.64 -1.32 -9.71
N GLY A 33 -4.04 -0.77 -10.86
CA GLY A 33 -4.87 -1.43 -11.86
C GLY A 33 -4.10 -2.12 -12.97
N SER A 34 -2.76 -2.15 -12.93
CA SER A 34 -1.97 -2.66 -14.05
C SER A 34 -2.12 -4.18 -14.22
N ALA A 35 -1.92 -4.66 -15.45
CA ALA A 35 -2.00 -6.09 -15.76
C ALA A 35 -0.95 -6.91 -14.99
N GLU A 36 0.22 -6.32 -14.76
CA GLU A 36 1.32 -6.91 -14.01
C GLU A 36 0.96 -7.02 -12.52
N TYR A 37 0.43 -5.96 -11.92
CA TYR A 37 0.09 -5.98 -10.50
C TYR A 37 -1.14 -6.85 -10.23
N CYS A 38 -2.11 -6.88 -11.14
CA CYS A 38 -3.32 -7.71 -11.01
C CYS A 38 -3.04 -9.20 -10.85
N GLN A 39 -1.92 -9.72 -11.37
CA GLN A 39 -1.53 -11.13 -11.20
C GLN A 39 -1.07 -11.43 -9.76
N SER A 40 -0.39 -10.49 -9.10
CA SER A 40 0.15 -10.67 -7.74
C SER A 40 -0.85 -10.31 -6.64
N LYS A 41 -1.80 -9.40 -6.93
CA LYS A 41 -2.77 -8.88 -5.95
C LYS A 41 -3.61 -9.98 -5.28
N PRO A 42 -4.17 -11.00 -5.98
CA PRO A 42 -4.96 -12.06 -5.33
C PRO A 42 -4.14 -12.87 -4.32
N LEU A 43 -2.87 -13.17 -4.65
CA LEU A 43 -1.96 -13.90 -3.75
C LEU A 43 -1.74 -13.10 -2.46
N ARG A 44 -1.51 -11.79 -2.58
CA ARG A 44 -1.33 -10.90 -1.42
C ARG A 44 -2.60 -10.85 -0.55
N LEU A 45 -3.77 -10.70 -1.17
CA LEU A 45 -5.05 -10.61 -0.43
C LEU A 45 -5.42 -11.93 0.26
N ALA A 46 -5.00 -13.08 -0.28
CA ALA A 46 -5.20 -14.37 0.37
C ALA A 46 -4.23 -14.60 1.54
N ALA A 47 -3.05 -13.99 1.52
CA ALA A 47 -2.00 -14.19 2.52
C ALA A 47 -1.99 -13.16 3.66
N THR A 48 -2.71 -12.04 3.51
CA THR A 48 -2.64 -10.90 4.46
C THR A 48 -4.00 -10.25 4.66
N GLU A 49 -4.27 -9.83 5.89
CA GLU A 49 -5.35 -8.90 6.21
C GLU A 49 -4.78 -7.48 6.28
N GLY A 50 -5.42 -6.53 5.60
CA GLY A 50 -4.91 -5.16 5.59
C GLY A 50 -5.70 -4.23 4.69
N ARG A 51 -5.20 -3.00 4.60
CA ARG A 51 -5.80 -1.94 3.79
C ARG A 51 -4.74 -1.40 2.83
N ALA A 52 -5.14 -1.16 1.59
CA ALA A 52 -4.36 -0.39 0.63
C ALA A 52 -5.13 0.91 0.37
N VAL A 53 -4.49 2.05 0.63
CA VAL A 53 -5.13 3.37 0.55
C VAL A 53 -4.26 4.28 -0.32
N LEU A 54 -4.89 5.04 -1.21
CA LEU A 54 -4.26 6.09 -1.99
C LEU A 54 -4.62 7.44 -1.37
N PHE A 55 -3.61 8.27 -1.15
CA PHE A 55 -3.77 9.64 -0.67
C PHE A 55 -3.22 10.59 -1.74
N GLU A 56 -3.96 11.66 -2.02
CA GLU A 56 -3.43 12.79 -2.78
C GLU A 56 -2.39 13.52 -1.91
N GLY A 57 -1.30 13.97 -2.54
CA GLY A 57 -0.26 14.72 -1.83
C GLY A 57 -0.79 16.06 -1.33
N VAL A 58 -0.34 16.51 -0.16
CA VAL A 58 -0.67 17.85 0.32
C VAL A 58 -0.05 18.89 -0.61
N GLY A 59 -0.88 19.75 -1.21
CA GLY A 59 -0.44 20.79 -2.14
C GLY A 59 -0.16 20.31 -3.57
N ALA A 60 -0.64 19.11 -3.93
CA ALA A 60 -0.72 18.65 -5.32
C ALA A 60 -1.85 19.35 -6.09
#